data_AF-A0A353B405-F1
#
_entry.id   AF-A0A353B405-F1
#
_cell.length_a   1.000
_cell.length_b   1.000
_cell.length_c   1.000
_cell.angle_alpha   90.00
_cell.angle_beta   90.00
_cell.angle_gamma   90.00
#
_symmetry.space_group_name_H-M   'P 1'
#
loop_
_entity.id
_entity.type
_entity.pdbx_description
1 polymer ?
#
loop_
_entity_poly.entity_id
_entity_poly.type
_entity_poly.pdbx_seq_one_letter_code
_entity_poly.pdbx_strand_id
1 'polypeptide(L)' 'MSRKLLLIAVSLVISGGCAGRSGGWGMPWGQGTTEQQKARAVKHDPYPLNDIGPEVVGGRPREFSNPQAEPVRQNPNYFR' A
#
# COMPACT_ATOMS: atom_id res chain seq x y z
N MET A 1 4.27 45.66 -6.95
CA MET A 1 4.20 44.49 -6.06
C MET A 1 5.49 44.41 -5.25
N SER A 2 5.44 44.43 -3.92
CA SER A 2 6.68 44.51 -3.11
C SER A 2 7.44 43.19 -3.15
N ARG A 3 8.77 43.23 -3.29
CA ARG A 3 9.64 42.03 -3.32
C ARG A 3 9.45 41.13 -2.09
N LYS A 4 9.06 41.70 -0.95
CA LYS A 4 8.73 40.98 0.29
C LYS A 4 7.46 40.15 0.15
N LEU A 5 6.41 40.68 -0.49
CA LEU A 5 5.16 39.95 -0.76
C LEU A 5 5.41 38.75 -1.69
N LEU A 6 6.28 38.92 -2.69
CA LEU A 6 6.66 37.83 -3.60
C LEU A 6 7.36 36.68 -2.85
N LEU A 7 8.30 36.99 -1.96
CA LEU A 7 9.04 35.98 -1.20
C LEU A 7 8.14 35.21 -0.21
N ILE A 8 7.23 35.90 0.45
CA ILE A 8 6.26 35.28 1.36
C ILE A 8 5.35 34.32 0.58
N ALA A 9 4.83 34.75 -0.57
CA ALA A 9 3.99 33.91 -1.42
C ALA A 9 4.71 32.63 -1.90
N VAL A 10 5.98 32.74 -2.30
CA VAL A 10 6.78 31.58 -2.72
C VAL A 10 7.03 30.61 -1.56
N SER A 11 7.33 31.13 -0.36
CA SER A 11 7.57 30.27 0.81
C SER A 11 6.34 29.45 1.24
N LEU A 12 5.15 30.03 1.11
CA LEU A 12 3.87 29.37 1.44
C LEU A 12 3.53 28.22 0.48
N VAL A 13 3.91 28.34 -0.79
CA VAL A 13 3.69 27.28 -1.80
C VAL A 13 4.63 26.09 -1.55
N ILE A 14 5.87 26.33 -1.14
CA ILE A 14 6.87 25.26 -0.95
C ILE A 14 6.65 24.50 0.36
N SER A 15 6.09 25.15 1.39
CA SER A 15 5.85 24.52 2.70
C SER A 15 4.52 23.77 2.81
N GLY A 16 3.68 23.79 1.76
CA GLY A 16 2.50 22.94 1.65
C GLY A 16 2.87 21.47 1.39
N GLY A 17 3.21 20.71 2.45
CA GLY A 17 3.48 19.28 2.34
C GLY A 17 2.23 18.42 2.03
N CYS A 18 2.43 17.25 1.43
CA CYS A 18 1.39 16.27 1.07
C CYS A 18 0.82 15.48 2.28
N ALA A 19 0.70 16.08 3.46
CA ALA A 19 0.42 15.36 4.71
C ALA A 19 -1.06 15.01 4.95
N GLY A 20 -1.98 15.45 4.08
CA GLY A 20 -3.43 15.30 4.25
C GLY A 20 -4.08 14.12 3.51
N ARG A 21 -3.43 12.95 3.44
CA ARG A 21 -3.99 11.78 2.75
C ARG A 21 -4.61 10.80 3.75
N SER A 22 -5.90 10.98 4.04
CA SER A 22 -6.69 10.02 4.82
C SER A 22 -6.82 8.71 4.04
N GLY A 23 -6.09 7.68 4.46
CA GLY A 23 -6.02 6.38 3.79
C GLY A 23 -4.66 6.20 3.14
N GLY A 24 -3.89 5.22 3.63
CA GLY A 24 -2.57 4.90 3.11
C GLY A 24 -2.57 4.87 1.58
N TRP A 25 -1.68 5.66 0.97
CA TRP A 25 -1.55 5.92 -0.47
C TRP A 25 -2.57 6.88 -1.10
N GLY A 26 -2.99 7.94 -0.39
CA GLY A 26 -4.16 8.78 -0.73
C GLY A 26 -4.21 9.57 -2.06
N MET A 27 -4.27 8.90 -3.21
CA MET A 27 -5.13 9.42 -4.27
C MET A 27 -6.61 9.17 -3.88
N PRO A 28 -7.57 9.96 -4.39
CA PRO A 28 -8.99 9.58 -4.44
C PRO A 28 -9.24 8.20 -5.08
N TRP A 29 -8.22 7.72 -5.82
CA TRP A 29 -8.10 6.43 -6.52
C TRP A 29 -7.02 5.53 -5.89
N GLY A 30 -6.91 5.51 -4.56
CA GLY A 30 -5.92 4.68 -3.86
C GLY A 30 -6.00 3.18 -4.22
N GLN A 31 -5.16 2.36 -3.61
CA GLN A 31 -5.07 0.92 -3.91
C GLN A 31 -6.39 0.14 -3.64
N GLY A 32 -7.38 0.79 -3.04
CA GLY A 32 -8.65 0.20 -2.66
C GLY A 32 -8.57 -0.44 -1.27
N THR A 33 -9.67 -1.04 -0.84
CA THR A 33 -9.69 -1.84 0.40
C THR A 33 -8.77 -3.06 0.26
N THR A 34 -8.35 -3.65 1.39
CA THR A 34 -7.55 -4.89 1.37
C THR A 34 -8.21 -5.99 0.53
N GLU A 35 -9.54 -6.09 0.58
CA GLU A 35 -10.30 -7.06 -0.22
C GLU A 35 -10.27 -6.75 -1.72
N GLN A 36 -10.34 -5.47 -2.10
CA GLN A 36 -10.15 -5.07 -3.50
C GLN A 36 -8.73 -5.37 -4.00
N GLN A 37 -7.72 -5.22 -3.14
CA GLN A 37 -6.34 -5.57 -3.47
C GLN A 37 -6.18 -7.08 -3.64
N LYS A 38 -6.75 -7.89 -2.74
CA LYS A 38 -6.78 -9.37 -2.87
C LYS A 38 -7.45 -9.81 -4.16
N ALA A 39 -8.64 -9.28 -4.47
CA ALA A 39 -9.35 -9.62 -5.70
C ALA A 39 -8.53 -9.29 -6.97
N ARG A 40 -7.78 -8.17 -6.95
CA ARG A 40 -6.84 -7.83 -8.03
C ARG A 40 -5.67 -8.81 -8.09
N ALA A 41 -5.12 -9.21 -6.95
CA ALA A 41 -4.05 -10.19 -6.89
C ALA A 41 -4.46 -11.52 -7.54
N VAL A 42 -5.68 -12.03 -7.27
CA VAL A 42 -6.17 -13.27 -7.91
C VAL A 42 -6.14 -13.20 -9.45
N LYS A 43 -6.39 -12.01 -10.03
CA LYS A 43 -6.44 -11.83 -11.49
C LYS A 43 -5.05 -11.62 -12.11
N HIS A 44 -4.14 -10.96 -11.39
CA HIS A 44 -2.89 -10.45 -11.94
C HIS A 44 -1.65 -11.22 -11.47
N ASP A 45 -1.74 -11.97 -10.38
CA ASP A 45 -0.65 -12.83 -9.91
C ASP A 45 -0.47 -14.00 -10.88
N PRO A 46 0.74 -14.22 -11.43
CA PRO A 46 1.01 -15.39 -12.27
C PRO A 46 0.93 -16.71 -11.51
N TYR A 47 0.93 -16.68 -10.17
CA TYR A 47 0.82 -17.85 -9.33
C TYR A 47 -0.59 -18.01 -8.77
N PRO A 48 -1.23 -19.17 -8.97
CA PRO A 48 -2.57 -19.41 -8.44
C PRO A 48 -2.55 -19.40 -6.91
N LEU A 49 -3.71 -19.05 -6.34
CA LEU A 49 -3.95 -19.19 -4.91
C LEU A 49 -3.91 -20.67 -4.52
N ASN A 50 -3.46 -20.92 -3.29
CA ASN A 50 -3.30 -22.28 -2.76
C ASN A 50 -4.64 -23.02 -2.56
N ASP A 51 -5.76 -22.31 -2.56
CA ASP A 51 -7.11 -22.80 -2.25
C ASP A 51 -8.01 -23.01 -3.48
N ILE A 52 -7.55 -22.62 -4.68
CA ILE A 52 -8.35 -22.72 -5.92
C ILE A 52 -8.14 -24.06 -6.65
N GLY A 53 -7.07 -24.81 -6.35
CA GLY A 53 -6.78 -26.08 -7.02
C GLY A 53 -5.69 -26.91 -6.35
N PRO A 54 -5.25 -28.01 -7.00
CA PRO A 54 -4.14 -28.83 -6.52
C PRO A 54 -2.89 -27.97 -6.34
N GLU A 55 -2.10 -28.28 -5.31
CA GLU A 55 -0.87 -27.55 -5.01
C GLU A 55 0.07 -27.57 -6.23
N VAL A 56 0.49 -26.39 -6.69
CA VAL A 56 1.46 -26.24 -7.78
C VAL A 56 2.87 -26.28 -7.21
N VAL A 57 3.39 -27.49 -6.98
CA VAL A 57 4.73 -27.71 -6.46
C VAL A 57 5.78 -27.31 -7.51
N GLY A 58 6.67 -26.37 -7.17
CA GLY A 58 7.77 -25.92 -8.04
C GLY A 58 7.39 -24.91 -9.14
N GLY A 59 6.13 -24.48 -9.22
CA GLY A 59 5.71 -23.44 -10.17
C GLY A 59 6.17 -22.04 -9.77
N ARG A 60 6.38 -21.80 -8.47
CA ARG A 60 6.89 -20.53 -7.93
C ARG A 60 8.43 -20.54 -7.93
N PRO A 61 9.10 -19.42 -8.27
CA PRO A 61 10.54 -19.29 -8.10
C PRO A 61 10.89 -19.55 -6.64
N ARG A 62 12.10 -20.07 -6.40
CA ARG A 62 12.54 -20.52 -5.08
C ARG A 62 12.32 -19.45 -3.99
N GLU A 63 12.55 -18.19 -4.32
CA GLU A 63 12.42 -17.03 -3.44
C GLU A 63 10.95 -16.72 -3.07
N PHE A 64 9.99 -17.21 -3.85
CA PHE A 64 8.53 -17.02 -3.66
C PHE A 64 7.82 -18.31 -3.26
N SER A 65 8.56 -19.41 -3.07
CA SER A 65 8.02 -20.69 -2.61
C SER A 65 7.44 -20.60 -1.19
N ASN A 66 8.01 -19.75 -0.34
CA ASN A 66 7.57 -19.52 1.03
C ASN A 66 7.06 -18.07 1.17
N PRO A 67 5.73 -17.83 1.08
CA PRO A 67 5.18 -16.49 1.24
C PRO A 67 5.53 -15.94 2.63
N GLN A 68 5.85 -14.66 2.70
CA GLN A 68 6.04 -13.97 3.98
C GLN A 68 4.75 -14.06 4.81
N ALA A 69 4.88 -14.08 6.13
CA ALA A 69 3.72 -14.07 7.02
C ALA A 69 2.83 -12.86 6.72
N GLU A 70 1.52 -13.07 6.68
CA GLU A 70 0.58 -11.96 6.53
C GLU A 70 0.75 -10.94 7.67
N PRO A 71 0.56 -9.64 7.41
CA PRO A 71 0.64 -8.63 8.46
C PRO A 71 -0.41 -8.93 9.54
N VAL A 72 0.08 -9.29 10.73
CA VAL A 72 -0.77 -9.49 11.90
C VAL A 72 -1.32 -8.15 12.37
N ARG A 73 -2.63 -8.08 12.62
CA ARG A 73 -3.23 -6.95 13.32
C ARG A 73 -2.54 -6.83 14.68
N GLN A 74 -1.93 -5.68 14.96
CA GLN A 74 -1.32 -5.38 16.25
C GLN A 74 -2.38 -5.58 17.34
N ASN A 75 -2.22 -6.62 18.17
CA ASN A 75 -3.15 -6.85 19.27
C ASN A 75 -2.85 -5.81 20.36
N PRO A 76 -3.83 -4.96 20.74
CA PRO A 76 -3.63 -3.87 21.68
C PRO A 76 -3.21 -4.33 23.09
N ASN A 77 -3.27 -5.63 23.39
CA ASN A 77 -2.87 -6.21 24.68
C ASN A 77 -1.45 -6.80 24.68
N TYR A 78 -0.64 -6.63 23.63
CA TYR A 78 0.73 -7.20 23.60
C TYR A 78 1.70 -6.62 24.66
N PHE A 79 1.31 -5.53 25.34
CA PHE A 79 2.11 -4.86 26.36
C PHE A 79 1.40 -4.79 27.73
N ARG A 80 0.36 -5.60 27.96
CA ARG A 80 -0.31 -5.68 29.27
C ARG A 80 0.20 -6.87 30.06
#